data_AF-A0A9E3DEM6-F1
#
_entry.id   AF-A0A9E3DEM6-F1
#
_cell.length_a   1.000
_cell.length_b   1.000
_cell.length_c   1.000
_cell.angle_alpha   90.00
_cell.angle_beta   90.00
_cell.angle_gamma   90.00
#
_symmetry.space_group_name_H-M   'P 1'
#
loop_
_entity.id
_entity.type
_entity.pdbx_description
1 polymer ?
#
loop_
_entity_poly.entity_id
_entity_poly.type
_entity_poly.pdbx_seq_one_letter_code
_entity_poly.pdbx_strand_id
1 'polypeptide(L)'
;EYVYSLNTEKFSSAPLDDVSITVNLKCNQPIKTLYCPSHEVAIHRDGENAATVSYGARSIRPDTDFKLVFSESTGDIGINLLTCKSQADDEGYFLLLAAPGVSGAKVAVQPKDVCFVLDTSGSMAGPKMEQAKRALKFCLNNLNDGDGFEVIRFSSEAEPLFASLKPATKENVDLALKFVDGLHASGGTAIDDALSHALSIASHTAGRPYLIVFLTDGRPTVGQTDEDKLVADAINGASGGATVHIFCFGIGNDVNTHLLDRIADGTRAASAYVGDNEDIEVKVSNLYGKIREPALTDVAVSFDGSSIHPTGMYPSRMPDLFKGEMLIAFGKYTGSGDGDVKITGNFGGERKEFTQAVKFTADDGSRQYIPRLWATRRIGWLLDEIRLHGESAELKEETTKLARQWGIVTPYTSYLIMEDETKRSVPLSMQSMRQMNADTAAKAMAGSVSNSIVAEAANGSLRSGAQASANAEALNDLKFGVQEGQAMQSNGLVVTAAPAEVSATTQPAGYKAITNYAQQVKVVNGRSFYQNGNTWLDSNFQFALNMKHKRVKFASDEYFTLLNDHHDAAAWFALGNNVDVVIGDTMYSIRDE
;
A
#
# COMPACT_ATOMS: atom_id res chain seq x y z
N GLU A 1 -5.31 -23.36 12.42
CA GLU A 1 -4.31 -22.29 12.56
C GLU A 1 -3.06 -22.88 13.18
N TYR A 2 -1.89 -22.46 12.72
CA TYR A 2 -0.58 -22.82 13.25
C TYR A 2 0.12 -21.55 13.70
N VAL A 3 0.76 -21.58 14.88
CA VAL A 3 1.49 -20.43 15.44
C VAL A 3 2.89 -20.88 15.86
N TYR A 4 3.90 -20.12 15.46
CA TYR A 4 5.28 -20.25 15.91
C TYR A 4 5.69 -18.96 16.65
N SER A 5 6.20 -19.12 17.87
CA SER A 5 6.48 -18.04 18.82
C SER A 5 7.73 -17.23 18.47
N LEU A 6 7.70 -16.51 17.36
CA LEU A 6 8.80 -15.68 16.85
C LEU A 6 8.97 -14.37 17.66
N ASN A 7 7.90 -13.83 18.24
CA ASN A 7 7.95 -12.57 19.00
C ASN A 7 8.79 -12.66 20.29
N THR A 8 9.15 -13.87 20.72
CA THR A 8 10.00 -14.06 21.91
C THR A 8 11.40 -13.45 21.74
N GLU A 9 11.81 -13.18 20.51
CA GLU A 9 13.12 -12.61 20.16
C GLU A 9 13.16 -11.07 20.28
N LYS A 10 12.03 -10.42 20.58
CA LYS A 10 11.91 -8.96 20.83
C LYS A 10 12.71 -8.48 22.05
N PHE A 11 13.05 -9.40 22.95
CA PHE A 11 13.89 -9.14 24.13
C PHE A 11 15.39 -9.27 23.84
N SER A 12 15.77 -9.55 22.59
CA SER A 12 17.17 -9.56 22.19
C SER A 12 17.76 -8.14 22.20
N SER A 13 18.99 -8.02 22.71
CA SER A 13 19.75 -6.76 22.71
C SER A 13 20.21 -6.36 21.30
N ALA A 14 20.26 -7.31 20.37
CA ALA A 14 20.66 -7.12 18.98
C ALA A 14 19.62 -7.70 18.00
N PRO A 15 19.44 -7.13 16.80
CA PRO A 15 18.70 -7.77 15.72
C PRO A 15 19.30 -9.14 15.38
N LEU A 16 18.47 -10.05 14.88
CA LEU A 16 18.91 -11.32 14.32
C LEU A 16 19.51 -11.07 12.95
N ASP A 17 20.69 -11.63 12.69
CA ASP A 17 21.37 -11.46 11.41
C ASP A 17 20.56 -12.05 10.25
N ASP A 18 20.01 -13.25 10.43
CA ASP A 18 19.17 -13.95 9.45
C ASP A 18 18.10 -14.78 10.19
N VAL A 19 16.86 -14.72 9.69
CA VAL A 19 15.71 -15.51 10.17
C VAL A 19 15.08 -16.17 8.96
N SER A 20 14.90 -17.48 9.01
CA SER A 20 14.18 -18.24 7.99
C SER A 20 13.16 -19.18 8.62
N ILE A 21 11.91 -19.14 8.17
CA ILE A 21 10.86 -20.09 8.55
C ILE A 21 10.40 -20.84 7.30
N THR A 22 10.43 -22.16 7.34
CA THR A 22 9.87 -23.02 6.29
C THR A 22 8.85 -23.98 6.91
N VAL A 23 7.60 -23.85 6.50
CA VAL A 23 6.50 -24.74 6.90
C VAL A 23 6.17 -25.67 5.74
N ASN A 24 6.40 -26.96 5.93
CA ASN A 24 5.96 -28.00 5.00
C ASN A 24 4.60 -28.54 5.46
N LEU A 25 3.53 -28.08 4.81
CA LEU A 25 2.16 -28.47 5.11
C LEU A 25 1.76 -29.69 4.27
N LYS A 26 1.23 -30.73 4.93
CA LYS A 26 0.61 -31.89 4.29
C LYS A 26 -0.73 -32.18 4.95
N CYS A 27 -1.78 -32.24 4.15
CA CYS A 27 -3.16 -32.37 4.57
C CYS A 27 -3.79 -33.63 3.96
N ASN A 28 -4.74 -34.23 4.68
CA ASN A 28 -5.44 -35.43 4.18
C ASN A 28 -6.53 -35.06 3.16
N GLN A 29 -7.01 -33.82 3.19
CA GLN A 29 -7.91 -33.25 2.20
C GLN A 29 -7.22 -32.10 1.44
N PRO A 30 -7.76 -31.70 0.27
CA PRO A 30 -7.22 -30.58 -0.46
C PRO A 30 -7.17 -29.29 0.38
N ILE A 31 -6.00 -28.64 0.38
CA ILE A 31 -5.78 -27.32 0.97
C ILE A 31 -6.46 -26.31 0.06
N LYS A 32 -7.46 -25.60 0.57
CA LYS A 32 -8.16 -24.56 -0.21
C LYS A 32 -7.63 -23.18 0.12
N THR A 33 -7.77 -22.75 1.36
CA THR A 33 -7.21 -21.47 1.81
C THR A 33 -5.87 -21.68 2.49
N LEU A 34 -4.91 -20.79 2.24
CA LEU A 34 -3.60 -20.78 2.87
C LEU A 34 -3.11 -19.34 2.96
N TYR A 35 -2.95 -18.84 4.17
CA TYR A 35 -2.82 -17.43 4.46
C TYR A 35 -1.92 -17.20 5.68
N CYS A 36 -0.95 -16.29 5.57
CA CYS A 36 -0.15 -15.83 6.70
C CYS A 36 -0.59 -14.40 7.04
N PRO A 37 -1.32 -14.15 8.14
CA PRO A 37 -1.68 -12.79 8.55
C PRO A 37 -0.50 -12.02 9.15
N SER A 38 0.57 -12.70 9.55
CA SER A 38 1.66 -12.07 10.32
C SER A 38 2.86 -11.62 9.48
N HIS A 39 3.18 -12.34 8.41
CA HIS A 39 4.43 -12.19 7.66
C HIS A 39 4.18 -12.33 6.16
N GLU A 40 4.99 -11.64 5.36
CA GLU A 40 5.04 -11.85 3.92
C GLU A 40 5.74 -13.17 3.62
N VAL A 41 5.04 -14.09 2.95
CA VAL A 41 5.51 -15.45 2.73
C VAL A 41 5.45 -15.83 1.25
N ALA A 42 6.45 -16.57 0.80
CA ALA A 42 6.37 -17.30 -0.45
C ALA A 42 5.60 -18.61 -0.23
N ILE A 43 4.59 -18.87 -1.05
CA ILE A 43 3.78 -20.09 -0.99
C ILE A 43 4.00 -20.88 -2.27
N HIS A 44 4.56 -22.08 -2.14
CA HIS A 44 4.63 -23.07 -3.20
C HIS A 44 3.62 -24.18 -2.94
N ARG A 45 2.73 -24.50 -3.88
CA ARG A 45 1.77 -25.61 -3.73
C ARG A 45 2.25 -26.84 -4.51
N ASP A 46 2.40 -27.95 -3.81
CA ASP A 46 2.82 -29.25 -4.33
C ASP A 46 1.59 -30.15 -4.50
N GLY A 47 0.76 -29.83 -5.50
CA GLY A 47 -0.53 -30.47 -5.70
C GLY A 47 -1.62 -29.95 -4.75
N GLU A 48 -2.68 -30.74 -4.57
CA GLU A 48 -3.86 -30.32 -3.81
C GLU A 48 -3.66 -30.42 -2.28
N ASN A 49 -2.81 -31.32 -1.83
CA ASN A 49 -2.71 -31.73 -0.43
C ASN A 49 -1.42 -31.28 0.26
N ALA A 50 -0.51 -30.62 -0.46
CA ALA A 50 0.75 -30.18 0.10
C ALA A 50 1.12 -28.77 -0.34
N ALA A 51 1.77 -28.04 0.56
CA ALA A 51 2.30 -26.72 0.29
C ALA A 51 3.53 -26.43 1.14
N THR A 52 4.47 -25.67 0.59
CA THR A 52 5.64 -25.16 1.28
C THR A 52 5.48 -23.65 1.45
N VAL A 53 5.49 -23.17 2.70
CA VAL A 53 5.41 -21.75 3.04
C VAL A 53 6.76 -21.30 3.57
N SER A 54 7.35 -20.28 2.97
CA SER A 54 8.68 -19.78 3.33
C SER A 54 8.66 -18.29 3.68
N TYR A 55 9.32 -17.94 4.78
CA TYR A 55 9.62 -16.57 5.20
C TYR A 55 11.12 -16.44 5.40
N GLY A 56 11.68 -15.31 5.00
CA GLY A 56 13.09 -14.97 5.19
C GLY A 56 13.26 -13.49 5.46
N ALA A 57 14.04 -13.14 6.48
CA ALA A 57 14.38 -11.76 6.81
C ALA A 57 15.80 -11.67 7.36
N ARG A 58 16.40 -10.49 7.27
CA ARG A 58 17.75 -10.20 7.78
C ARG A 58 17.75 -8.97 8.65
N SER A 59 18.68 -8.93 9.60
CA SER A 59 18.88 -7.81 10.53
C SER A 59 17.57 -7.34 11.18
N ILE A 60 16.70 -8.28 11.56
CA ILE A 60 15.36 -8.00 12.07
C ILE A 60 15.26 -8.23 13.58
N ARG A 61 14.40 -7.46 14.25
CA ARG A 61 13.94 -7.75 15.61
C ARG A 61 12.49 -8.19 15.52
N PRO A 62 12.20 -9.50 15.50
CA PRO A 62 10.83 -9.95 15.36
C PRO A 62 9.98 -9.45 16.50
N ASP A 63 8.83 -8.85 16.16
CA ASP A 63 7.91 -8.25 17.12
C ASP A 63 6.51 -8.86 17.08
N THR A 64 6.34 -9.89 16.25
CA THR A 64 5.09 -10.55 15.91
C THR A 64 5.34 -12.05 15.75
N ASP A 65 4.43 -12.89 16.26
CA ASP A 65 4.53 -14.34 16.08
C ASP A 65 4.22 -14.74 14.64
N PHE A 66 4.87 -15.78 14.14
CA PHE A 66 4.55 -16.33 12.83
C PHE A 66 3.26 -17.15 12.91
N LYS A 67 2.26 -16.79 12.09
CA LYS A 67 0.93 -17.39 12.08
C LYS A 67 0.58 -17.87 10.68
N LEU A 68 0.06 -19.09 10.58
CA LEU A 68 -0.44 -19.67 9.33
C LEU A 68 -1.88 -20.15 9.52
N VAL A 69 -2.79 -19.58 8.74
CA VAL A 69 -4.19 -19.93 8.66
C VAL A 69 -4.40 -20.73 7.38
N PHE A 70 -5.04 -21.90 7.49
CA PHE A 70 -5.37 -22.73 6.34
C PHE A 70 -6.69 -23.46 6.57
N SER A 71 -7.32 -23.88 5.47
CA SER A 71 -8.50 -24.75 5.51
C SER A 71 -8.39 -25.90 4.52
N GLU A 72 -8.98 -27.02 4.93
CA GLU A 72 -9.11 -28.24 4.18
C GLU A 72 -10.57 -28.39 3.74
N SER A 73 -10.82 -28.63 2.44
CA SER A 73 -12.18 -28.89 1.95
C SER A 73 -12.16 -29.62 0.61
N THR A 74 -13.17 -30.46 0.37
CA THR A 74 -13.41 -31.12 -0.92
C THR A 74 -14.26 -30.27 -1.87
N GLY A 75 -14.87 -29.19 -1.40
CA GLY A 75 -15.74 -28.32 -2.20
C GLY A 75 -15.00 -27.53 -3.29
N ASP A 76 -15.73 -27.09 -4.31
CA ASP A 76 -15.19 -26.33 -5.44
C ASP A 76 -14.58 -24.98 -5.01
N ILE A 77 -15.17 -24.33 -4.00
CA ILE A 77 -14.62 -23.16 -3.32
C ILE A 77 -14.44 -23.49 -1.86
N GLY A 78 -13.23 -23.28 -1.33
CA GLY A 78 -13.00 -23.38 0.11
C GLY A 78 -13.29 -22.05 0.77
N ILE A 79 -14.26 -22.05 1.68
CA ILE A 79 -14.66 -20.90 2.50
C ILE A 79 -14.17 -21.15 3.93
N ASN A 80 -13.50 -20.17 4.52
CA ASN A 80 -13.02 -20.23 5.90
C ASN A 80 -13.29 -18.88 6.58
N LEU A 81 -14.09 -18.91 7.65
CA LEU A 81 -14.43 -17.72 8.44
C LEU A 81 -13.81 -17.84 9.83
N LEU A 82 -13.01 -16.85 10.20
CA LEU A 82 -12.47 -16.69 11.55
C LEU A 82 -13.15 -15.50 12.22
N THR A 83 -13.63 -15.69 13.45
CA THR A 83 -14.20 -14.61 14.26
C THR A 83 -13.27 -14.23 15.41
N CYS A 84 -13.28 -12.95 15.76
CA CYS A 84 -12.67 -12.38 16.95
C CYS A 84 -13.72 -11.55 17.69
N LYS A 85 -14.02 -11.93 18.93
CA LYS A 85 -15.02 -11.26 19.75
C LYS A 85 -14.71 -11.48 21.23
N SER A 86 -14.57 -10.39 21.97
CA SER A 86 -14.48 -10.42 23.43
C SER A 86 -15.83 -10.84 24.03
N GLN A 87 -15.80 -11.57 25.15
CA GLN A 87 -17.04 -11.95 25.85
C GLN A 87 -17.84 -10.74 26.38
N ALA A 88 -17.18 -9.59 26.55
CA ALA A 88 -17.78 -8.37 27.09
C ALA A 88 -18.43 -7.48 26.01
N ASP A 89 -18.10 -7.71 24.73
CA ASP A 89 -18.52 -6.85 23.63
C ASP A 89 -19.68 -7.47 22.86
N ASP A 90 -20.63 -6.65 22.41
CA ASP A 90 -21.70 -7.12 21.51
C ASP A 90 -21.24 -7.11 20.03
N GLU A 91 -20.26 -6.29 19.70
CA GLU A 91 -19.61 -6.22 18.40
C GLU A 91 -18.40 -7.16 18.35
N GLY A 92 -18.30 -7.94 17.26
CA GLY A 92 -17.13 -8.75 16.92
C GLY A 92 -16.61 -8.41 15.53
N TYR A 93 -15.46 -8.99 15.20
CA TYR A 93 -14.79 -8.85 13.91
C TYR A 93 -14.63 -10.22 13.25
N PHE A 94 -14.61 -10.27 11.93
CA PHE A 94 -14.36 -11.50 11.19
C PHE A 94 -13.34 -11.30 10.07
N LEU A 95 -12.67 -12.41 9.73
CA LEU A 95 -11.84 -12.62 8.56
C LEU A 95 -12.46 -13.76 7.75
N LEU A 96 -12.87 -13.45 6.53
CA LEU A 96 -13.36 -14.39 5.53
C LEU A 96 -12.24 -14.65 4.51
N LEU A 97 -11.86 -15.91 4.37
CA LEU A 97 -10.98 -16.41 3.32
C LEU A 97 -11.82 -17.26 2.37
N ALA A 98 -11.73 -16.99 1.07
CA ALA A 98 -12.35 -17.82 0.05
C ALA A 98 -11.41 -18.01 -1.13
N ALA A 99 -11.19 -19.25 -1.54
CA ALA A 99 -10.34 -19.57 -2.68
C ALA A 99 -10.96 -20.68 -3.54
N PRO A 100 -10.89 -20.57 -4.88
CA PRO A 100 -11.26 -21.68 -5.74
C PRO A 100 -10.32 -22.87 -5.50
N GLY A 101 -10.86 -24.07 -5.65
CA GLY A 101 -10.09 -25.30 -5.54
C GLY A 101 -9.00 -25.40 -6.61
N VAL A 102 -7.86 -25.95 -6.22
CA VAL A 102 -6.73 -26.23 -7.14
C VAL A 102 -6.98 -27.47 -8.02
N SER A 103 -8.14 -28.13 -7.87
CA SER A 103 -8.33 -29.46 -8.44
C SER A 103 -8.38 -29.46 -9.95
N GLY A 104 -7.67 -30.42 -10.54
CA GLY A 104 -7.56 -30.71 -11.97
C GLY A 104 -8.87 -31.18 -12.62
N ALA A 105 -10.04 -30.83 -12.08
CA ALA A 105 -11.13 -30.52 -12.98
C ALA A 105 -10.58 -29.46 -13.93
N LYS A 106 -10.66 -29.70 -15.24
CA LYS A 106 -10.56 -28.62 -16.19
C LYS A 106 -11.66 -27.63 -15.82
N VAL A 107 -11.39 -26.69 -14.91
CA VAL A 107 -12.01 -25.37 -14.96
C VAL A 107 -11.54 -24.90 -16.32
N ALA A 108 -12.36 -25.18 -17.33
CA ALA A 108 -12.06 -24.83 -18.70
C ALA A 108 -11.79 -23.33 -18.64
N VAL A 109 -10.55 -22.94 -18.89
CA VAL A 109 -10.15 -21.53 -18.90
C VAL A 109 -11.15 -20.83 -19.79
N GLN A 110 -12.00 -20.00 -19.19
CA GLN A 110 -13.04 -19.33 -19.96
C GLN A 110 -12.31 -18.42 -20.94
N PRO A 111 -12.53 -18.60 -22.26
CA PRO A 111 -11.96 -17.68 -23.22
C PRO A 111 -12.43 -16.27 -22.89
N LYS A 112 -11.50 -15.32 -22.87
CA LYS A 112 -11.76 -13.92 -22.54
C LYS A 112 -11.45 -13.05 -23.74
N ASP A 113 -12.03 -11.86 -23.73
CA ASP A 113 -11.81 -10.85 -24.76
C ASP A 113 -11.03 -9.68 -24.15
N VAL A 114 -9.87 -9.34 -24.71
CA VAL A 114 -8.94 -8.33 -24.14
C VAL A 114 -8.64 -7.24 -25.16
N CYS A 115 -8.93 -5.99 -24.83
CA CYS A 115 -8.50 -4.83 -25.62
C CYS A 115 -7.32 -4.13 -24.95
N PHE A 116 -6.16 -4.16 -25.62
CA PHE A 116 -4.98 -3.43 -25.17
C PHE A 116 -5.00 -2.02 -25.75
N VAL A 117 -5.00 -1.01 -24.90
CA VAL A 117 -5.05 0.40 -25.28
C VAL A 117 -3.77 1.06 -24.81
N LEU A 118 -2.91 1.44 -25.75
CA LEU A 118 -1.56 1.95 -25.49
C LEU A 118 -1.41 3.40 -25.93
N ASP A 119 -1.02 4.24 -24.98
CA ASP A 119 -0.64 5.63 -25.20
C ASP A 119 0.64 5.72 -26.03
N THR A 120 0.59 6.54 -27.07
CA THR A 120 1.69 6.86 -27.97
C THR A 120 1.90 8.37 -28.08
N SER A 121 1.41 9.15 -27.11
CA SER A 121 1.62 10.59 -27.01
C SER A 121 3.10 10.97 -26.93
N GLY A 122 3.41 12.24 -27.17
CA GLY A 122 4.79 12.73 -27.16
C GLY A 122 5.52 12.53 -25.83
N SER A 123 4.82 12.49 -24.69
CA SER A 123 5.41 12.26 -23.35
C SER A 123 5.99 10.85 -23.19
N MET A 124 5.44 9.87 -23.91
CA MET A 124 5.90 8.48 -23.91
C MET A 124 7.29 8.30 -24.55
N ALA A 125 7.89 9.34 -25.15
CA ALA A 125 9.15 9.22 -25.87
C ALA A 125 10.31 8.64 -25.02
N GLY A 126 11.20 7.90 -25.67
CA GLY A 126 12.39 7.33 -25.03
C GLY A 126 12.07 6.07 -24.22
N PRO A 127 12.62 5.92 -22.99
CA PRO A 127 12.51 4.69 -22.21
C PRO A 127 11.06 4.24 -21.91
N LYS A 128 10.13 5.19 -21.70
CA LYS A 128 8.73 4.88 -21.41
C LYS A 128 8.04 4.10 -22.54
N MET A 129 8.23 4.52 -23.79
CA MET A 129 7.70 3.81 -24.97
C MET A 129 8.27 2.40 -25.08
N GLU A 130 9.58 2.24 -24.90
CA GLU A 130 10.22 0.91 -24.98
C GLU A 130 9.73 -0.02 -23.86
N GLN A 131 9.54 0.52 -22.65
CA GLN A 131 8.94 -0.19 -21.53
C GLN A 131 7.49 -0.60 -21.82
N ALA A 132 6.65 0.32 -22.31
CA ALA A 132 5.26 0.04 -22.66
C ALA A 132 5.13 -1.00 -23.80
N LYS A 133 6.01 -0.94 -24.81
CA LYS A 133 6.11 -1.97 -25.86
C LYS A 133 6.46 -3.33 -25.28
N ARG A 134 7.45 -3.42 -24.38
CA ARG A 134 7.83 -4.69 -23.73
C ARG A 134 6.68 -5.29 -22.93
N ALA A 135 5.99 -4.47 -22.13
CA ALA A 135 4.80 -4.88 -21.40
C ALA A 135 3.69 -5.43 -22.31
N LEU A 136 3.34 -4.69 -23.37
CA LEU A 136 2.30 -5.12 -24.31
C LEU A 136 2.69 -6.40 -25.03
N LYS A 137 3.95 -6.53 -25.47
CA LYS A 137 4.46 -7.76 -26.07
C LYS A 137 4.40 -8.94 -25.10
N PHE A 138 4.72 -8.73 -23.82
CA PHE A 138 4.58 -9.77 -22.81
C PHE A 138 3.12 -10.24 -22.71
N CYS A 139 2.16 -9.32 -22.63
CA CYS A 139 0.73 -9.67 -22.59
C CYS A 139 0.27 -10.42 -23.84
N LEU A 140 0.65 -9.97 -25.04
CA LEU A 140 0.28 -10.61 -26.31
C LEU A 140 0.83 -12.04 -26.41
N ASN A 141 2.06 -12.28 -25.95
CA ASN A 141 2.68 -13.61 -25.97
C ASN A 141 2.13 -14.56 -24.90
N ASN A 142 1.36 -14.05 -23.92
CA ASN A 142 0.80 -14.84 -22.82
C ASN A 142 -0.73 -15.00 -22.90
N LEU A 143 -1.37 -14.59 -24.00
CA LEU A 143 -2.78 -14.87 -24.27
C LEU A 143 -3.02 -16.38 -24.36
N ASN A 144 -4.19 -16.84 -23.89
CA ASN A 144 -4.54 -18.26 -23.97
C ASN A 144 -5.11 -18.60 -25.36
N ASP A 145 -4.98 -19.86 -25.74
CA ASP A 145 -5.67 -20.40 -26.92
C ASP A 145 -7.18 -20.23 -26.77
N GLY A 146 -7.80 -19.50 -27.70
CA GLY A 146 -9.24 -19.23 -27.73
C GLY A 146 -9.65 -17.83 -27.26
N ASP A 147 -8.73 -17.07 -26.66
CA ASP A 147 -8.96 -15.66 -26.32
C ASP A 147 -9.20 -14.81 -27.57
N GLY A 148 -10.04 -13.78 -27.42
CA GLY A 148 -10.17 -12.70 -28.39
C GLY A 148 -9.33 -11.51 -27.96
N PHE A 149 -8.74 -10.77 -28.90
CA PHE A 149 -8.02 -9.56 -28.57
C PHE A 149 -8.10 -8.47 -29.65
N GLU A 150 -7.80 -7.24 -29.21
CA GLU A 150 -7.61 -6.05 -30.04
C GLU A 150 -6.44 -5.23 -29.47
N VAL A 151 -5.76 -4.47 -30.33
CA VAL A 151 -4.76 -3.47 -29.92
C VAL A 151 -5.15 -2.11 -30.49
N ILE A 152 -5.27 -1.11 -29.62
CA ILE A 152 -5.54 0.27 -29.99
C ILE A 152 -4.34 1.11 -29.57
N ARG A 153 -3.70 1.79 -30.52
CA ARG A 153 -2.75 2.85 -30.21
C ARG A 153 -3.51 4.17 -30.15
N PHE A 154 -3.20 5.04 -29.20
CA PHE A 154 -3.82 6.37 -29.18
C PHE A 154 -2.80 7.48 -28.93
N SER A 155 -3.07 8.64 -29.50
CA SER A 155 -2.39 9.89 -29.17
C SER A 155 -3.38 11.05 -29.32
N SER A 156 -3.31 11.85 -30.38
CA SER A 156 -4.35 12.83 -30.72
C SER A 156 -5.62 12.17 -31.28
N GLU A 157 -5.52 10.91 -31.70
CA GLU A 157 -6.60 10.07 -32.24
C GLU A 157 -6.36 8.62 -31.80
N ALA A 158 -7.43 7.83 -31.70
CA ALA A 158 -7.34 6.38 -31.50
C ALA A 158 -7.31 5.61 -32.83
N GLU A 159 -6.32 4.74 -33.01
CA GLU A 159 -6.21 3.84 -34.18
C GLU A 159 -6.23 2.38 -33.72
N PRO A 160 -7.31 1.63 -34.01
CA PRO A 160 -7.38 0.20 -33.76
C PRO A 160 -6.62 -0.59 -34.83
N LEU A 161 -5.98 -1.69 -34.42
CA LEU A 161 -5.26 -2.58 -35.33
C LEU A 161 -6.23 -3.40 -36.20
N PHE A 162 -7.27 -3.99 -35.61
CA PHE A 162 -8.20 -4.86 -36.31
C PHE A 162 -9.63 -4.29 -36.46
N ALA A 163 -9.93 -3.21 -35.72
CA ALA A 163 -11.27 -2.62 -35.54
C ALA A 163 -12.34 -3.62 -35.03
N SER A 164 -11.92 -4.79 -34.53
CA SER A 164 -12.78 -5.89 -34.07
C SER A 164 -11.94 -6.93 -33.33
N LEU A 165 -12.55 -7.63 -32.38
CA LEU A 165 -11.90 -8.74 -31.69
C LEU A 165 -11.44 -9.81 -32.69
N LYS A 166 -10.16 -10.17 -32.62
CA LYS A 166 -9.58 -11.29 -33.38
C LYS A 166 -9.16 -12.41 -32.44
N PRO A 167 -9.29 -13.69 -32.86
CA PRO A 167 -8.78 -14.80 -32.07
C PRO A 167 -7.26 -14.68 -31.92
N ALA A 168 -6.75 -15.03 -30.74
CA ALA A 168 -5.33 -15.06 -30.40
C ALA A 168 -4.55 -16.19 -31.11
N THR A 169 -4.69 -16.32 -32.43
CA THR A 169 -3.87 -17.23 -33.23
C THR A 169 -2.47 -16.68 -33.39
N LYS A 170 -1.51 -17.56 -33.67
CA LYS A 170 -0.12 -17.17 -33.91
C LYS A 170 0.01 -16.09 -34.98
N GLU A 171 -0.77 -16.18 -36.06
CA GLU A 171 -0.75 -15.22 -37.15
C GLU A 171 -1.22 -13.82 -36.70
N ASN A 172 -2.32 -13.74 -35.94
CA ASN A 172 -2.84 -12.46 -35.44
C ASN A 172 -1.92 -11.86 -34.38
N VAL A 173 -1.36 -12.69 -33.49
CA VAL A 173 -0.36 -12.25 -32.50
C VAL A 173 0.89 -11.72 -33.19
N ASP A 174 1.41 -12.42 -34.20
CA ASP A 174 2.59 -11.96 -34.97
C ASP A 174 2.31 -10.64 -35.71
N LEU A 175 1.07 -10.41 -36.18
CA LEU A 175 0.65 -9.11 -36.75
C LEU A 175 0.63 -8.01 -35.69
N ALA A 176 0.10 -8.29 -34.50
CA ALA A 176 0.06 -7.34 -33.40
C ALA A 176 1.46 -6.99 -32.89
N LEU A 177 2.37 -7.97 -32.78
CA LEU A 177 3.76 -7.72 -32.40
C LEU A 177 4.46 -6.76 -33.39
N LYS A 178 4.24 -6.95 -34.69
CA LYS A 178 4.77 -6.04 -35.74
C LYS A 178 4.16 -4.64 -35.65
N PHE A 179 2.87 -4.54 -35.35
CA PHE A 179 2.22 -3.24 -35.12
C PHE A 179 2.86 -2.52 -33.93
N VAL A 180 3.06 -3.22 -32.82
CA VAL A 180 3.69 -2.70 -31.60
C VAL A 180 5.15 -2.27 -31.86
N ASP A 181 5.92 -3.02 -32.65
CA ASP A 181 7.28 -2.65 -33.04
C ASP A 181 7.33 -1.28 -33.73
N GLY A 182 6.35 -0.99 -34.60
CA GLY A 182 6.25 0.24 -35.37
C GLY A 182 5.72 1.47 -34.62
N LEU A 183 5.33 1.34 -33.35
CA LEU A 183 4.78 2.47 -32.60
C LEU A 183 5.85 3.52 -32.27
N HIS A 184 5.51 4.79 -32.40
CA HIS A 184 6.38 5.91 -32.08
C HIS A 184 5.62 6.98 -31.30
N ALA A 185 6.29 7.56 -30.29
CA ALA A 185 5.73 8.61 -29.45
C ALA A 185 5.56 9.91 -30.25
N SER A 186 4.32 10.39 -30.39
CA SER A 186 3.98 11.66 -31.04
C SER A 186 2.54 12.09 -30.73
N GLY A 187 2.25 13.40 -30.84
CA GLY A 187 0.90 13.92 -30.66
C GLY A 187 0.50 14.16 -29.20
N GLY A 188 -0.80 14.42 -29.00
CA GLY A 188 -1.40 14.64 -27.68
C GLY A 188 -1.94 13.34 -27.06
N THR A 189 -2.87 13.47 -26.11
CA THR A 189 -3.39 12.36 -25.29
C THR A 189 -4.92 12.42 -25.25
N ALA A 190 -5.58 11.70 -26.14
CA ALA A 190 -7.04 11.61 -26.28
C ALA A 190 -7.60 10.36 -25.58
N ILE A 191 -7.61 10.38 -24.24
CA ILE A 191 -8.06 9.25 -23.41
C ILE A 191 -9.52 8.88 -23.70
N ASP A 192 -10.39 9.88 -23.83
CA ASP A 192 -11.82 9.73 -24.11
C ASP A 192 -12.09 8.91 -25.36
N ASP A 193 -11.42 9.27 -26.46
CA ASP A 193 -11.55 8.64 -27.76
C ASP A 193 -11.06 7.18 -27.70
N ALA A 194 -9.89 6.96 -27.08
CA ALA A 194 -9.31 5.64 -26.91
C ALA A 194 -10.22 4.68 -26.12
N LEU A 195 -10.74 5.14 -24.98
CA LEU A 195 -11.65 4.35 -24.15
C LEU A 195 -13.01 4.15 -24.83
N SER A 196 -13.55 5.17 -25.50
CA SER A 196 -14.80 5.06 -26.25
C SER A 196 -14.72 4.01 -27.36
N HIS A 197 -13.62 3.98 -28.11
CA HIS A 197 -13.35 2.93 -29.09
C HIS A 197 -13.29 1.54 -28.44
N ALA A 198 -12.52 1.39 -27.37
CA ALA A 198 -12.41 0.12 -26.65
C ALA A 198 -13.76 -0.35 -26.08
N LEU A 199 -14.57 0.56 -25.53
CA LEU A 199 -15.89 0.25 -24.96
C LEU A 199 -16.93 -0.11 -26.03
N SER A 200 -16.83 0.45 -27.23
CA SER A 200 -17.73 0.11 -28.34
C SER A 200 -17.62 -1.36 -28.76
N ILE A 201 -16.42 -1.93 -28.62
CA ILE A 201 -16.12 -3.34 -28.95
C ILE A 201 -16.77 -4.30 -27.93
N ALA A 202 -16.96 -3.87 -26.68
CA ALA A 202 -17.53 -4.70 -25.60
C ALA A 202 -18.89 -5.32 -25.96
N SER A 203 -19.69 -4.62 -26.76
CA SER A 203 -21.01 -5.09 -27.22
C SER A 203 -20.97 -6.34 -28.10
N HIS A 204 -19.80 -6.71 -28.64
CA HIS A 204 -19.60 -7.87 -29.51
C HIS A 204 -19.05 -9.09 -28.78
N THR A 205 -18.97 -9.03 -27.45
CA THR A 205 -18.47 -10.13 -26.63
C THR A 205 -19.56 -11.20 -26.49
N ALA A 206 -19.23 -12.44 -26.82
CA ALA A 206 -20.19 -13.56 -26.84
C ALA A 206 -20.48 -14.09 -25.42
N GLY A 207 -20.80 -13.22 -24.47
CA GLY A 207 -20.97 -13.55 -23.05
C GLY A 207 -19.66 -13.89 -22.33
N ARG A 208 -18.51 -13.52 -22.92
CA ARG A 208 -17.17 -13.69 -22.34
C ARG A 208 -16.82 -12.45 -21.49
N PRO A 209 -15.99 -12.60 -20.44
CA PRO A 209 -15.42 -11.45 -19.74
C PRO A 209 -14.67 -10.55 -20.73
N TYR A 210 -14.96 -9.24 -20.68
CA TYR A 210 -14.30 -8.23 -21.49
C TYR A 210 -13.42 -7.32 -20.64
N LEU A 211 -12.16 -7.23 -21.02
CA LEU A 211 -11.12 -6.59 -20.22
C LEU A 211 -10.44 -5.54 -21.09
N ILE A 212 -10.26 -4.34 -20.55
CA ILE A 212 -9.44 -3.30 -21.17
C ILE A 212 -8.16 -3.17 -20.36
N VAL A 213 -7.03 -3.26 -21.03
CA VAL A 213 -5.71 -3.00 -20.44
C VAL A 213 -5.23 -1.66 -20.98
N PHE A 214 -5.30 -0.63 -20.15
CA PHE A 214 -5.04 0.77 -20.52
C PHE A 214 -3.66 1.21 -20.01
N LEU A 215 -2.73 1.53 -20.91
CA LEU A 215 -1.36 1.96 -20.57
C LEU A 215 -1.17 3.43 -20.98
N THR A 216 -0.79 4.30 -20.03
CA THR A 216 -0.55 5.73 -20.28
C THR A 216 0.47 6.32 -19.30
N ASP A 217 1.19 7.37 -19.73
CA ASP A 217 2.07 8.17 -18.86
C ASP A 217 1.53 9.58 -18.57
N GLY A 218 0.35 9.92 -19.09
CA GLY A 218 -0.06 11.30 -19.31
C GLY A 218 -1.43 11.67 -18.76
N ARG A 219 -1.70 12.97 -18.85
CA ARG A 219 -3.03 13.57 -18.60
C ARG A 219 -3.78 13.68 -19.93
N PRO A 220 -5.12 13.64 -19.93
CA PRO A 220 -5.88 13.93 -21.13
C PRO A 220 -5.59 15.37 -21.60
N THR A 221 -5.20 15.53 -22.87
CA THR A 221 -4.85 16.84 -23.47
C THR A 221 -5.63 17.15 -24.74
N VAL A 222 -6.28 16.14 -25.33
CA VAL A 222 -7.05 16.26 -26.58
C VAL A 222 -8.46 15.70 -26.34
N GLY A 223 -9.48 16.35 -26.91
CA GLY A 223 -10.87 15.95 -26.75
C GLY A 223 -11.44 16.30 -25.37
N GLN A 224 -12.22 15.39 -24.78
CA GLN A 224 -12.68 15.54 -23.40
C GLN A 224 -11.51 15.43 -22.43
N THR A 225 -11.37 16.44 -21.58
CA THR A 225 -10.30 16.51 -20.56
C THR A 225 -10.85 16.61 -19.14
N ASP A 226 -12.16 16.69 -18.99
CA ASP A 226 -12.85 16.68 -17.70
C ASP A 226 -12.81 15.27 -17.09
N GLU A 227 -12.11 15.13 -15.96
CA GLU A 227 -11.90 13.84 -15.30
C GLU A 227 -13.22 13.19 -14.85
N ASP A 228 -14.20 13.96 -14.39
CA ASP A 228 -15.48 13.41 -13.92
C ASP A 228 -16.27 12.80 -15.07
N LYS A 229 -16.26 13.47 -16.23
CA LYS A 229 -16.88 12.95 -17.45
C LYS A 229 -16.14 11.73 -17.97
N LEU A 230 -14.81 11.76 -18.06
CA LEU A 230 -14.00 10.60 -18.48
C LEU A 230 -14.29 9.36 -17.61
N VAL A 231 -14.39 9.53 -16.30
CA VAL A 231 -14.74 8.44 -15.37
C VAL A 231 -16.17 7.96 -15.62
N ALA A 232 -17.13 8.87 -15.77
CA ALA A 232 -18.52 8.51 -16.05
C ALA A 232 -18.67 7.77 -17.39
N ASP A 233 -17.96 8.20 -18.41
CA ASP A 233 -17.96 7.59 -19.75
C ASP A 233 -17.24 6.24 -19.73
N ALA A 234 -16.15 6.10 -18.97
CA ALA A 234 -15.49 4.81 -18.78
C ALA A 234 -16.38 3.77 -18.06
N ILE A 235 -17.14 4.20 -17.05
CA ILE A 235 -18.03 3.33 -16.26
C ILE A 235 -19.31 2.96 -17.04
N ASN A 236 -19.89 3.91 -17.77
CA ASN A 236 -21.21 3.75 -18.39
C ASN A 236 -21.18 3.57 -19.91
N GLY A 237 -20.02 3.74 -20.55
CA GLY A 237 -19.88 3.75 -22.01
C GLY A 237 -19.91 2.36 -22.65
N ALA A 238 -19.84 1.29 -21.85
CA ALA A 238 -19.97 -0.08 -22.34
C ALA A 238 -21.38 -0.29 -22.95
N SER A 239 -21.43 -0.47 -24.27
CA SER A 239 -22.68 -0.73 -24.97
C SER A 239 -23.16 -2.17 -24.73
N GLY A 240 -24.48 -2.37 -24.59
CA GLY A 240 -25.08 -3.71 -24.49
C GLY A 240 -25.12 -4.32 -23.08
N GLY A 241 -24.77 -3.54 -22.03
CA GLY A 241 -24.88 -3.99 -20.63
C GLY A 241 -23.81 -4.99 -20.19
N ALA A 242 -22.74 -5.15 -20.97
CA ALA A 242 -21.58 -5.95 -20.61
C ALA A 242 -20.83 -5.33 -19.43
N THR A 243 -20.48 -6.14 -18.43
CA THR A 243 -19.50 -5.74 -17.42
C THR A 243 -18.13 -5.61 -18.09
N VAL A 244 -17.51 -4.44 -17.94
CA VAL A 244 -16.14 -4.17 -18.44
C VAL A 244 -15.24 -3.87 -17.26
N HIS A 245 -14.05 -4.44 -17.26
CA HIS A 245 -13.00 -4.16 -16.28
C HIS A 245 -11.86 -3.43 -16.97
N ILE A 246 -11.50 -2.23 -16.49
CA ILE A 246 -10.44 -1.40 -17.06
C ILE A 246 -9.23 -1.40 -16.13
N PHE A 247 -8.23 -2.20 -16.47
CA PHE A 247 -6.96 -2.25 -15.76
C PHE A 247 -6.06 -1.12 -16.23
N CYS A 248 -5.71 -0.20 -15.33
CA CYS A 248 -4.92 0.99 -15.65
C CYS A 248 -3.45 0.80 -15.28
N PHE A 249 -2.55 1.00 -16.23
CA PHE A 249 -1.11 1.00 -16.02
C PHE A 249 -0.55 2.41 -16.22
N GLY A 250 -0.13 3.02 -15.13
CA GLY A 250 0.57 4.29 -15.14
C GLY A 250 2.07 4.10 -15.34
N ILE A 251 2.62 4.71 -16.38
CA ILE A 251 4.04 4.60 -16.72
C ILE A 251 4.76 5.90 -16.38
N GLY A 252 5.83 5.79 -15.60
CA GLY A 252 6.62 6.92 -15.15
C GLY A 252 5.90 7.81 -14.13
N ASN A 253 6.52 8.94 -13.84
CA ASN A 253 6.12 9.79 -12.72
C ASN A 253 5.04 10.82 -13.07
N ASP A 254 4.82 11.16 -14.34
CA ASP A 254 3.91 12.25 -14.74
C ASP A 254 2.43 11.83 -14.88
N VAL A 255 2.13 10.58 -14.56
CA VAL A 255 0.81 9.97 -14.73
C VAL A 255 -0.26 10.59 -13.82
N ASN A 256 -1.49 10.70 -14.33
CA ASN A 256 -2.64 11.11 -13.55
C ASN A 256 -3.22 9.96 -12.71
N THR A 257 -2.57 9.65 -11.59
CA THR A 257 -2.98 8.56 -10.69
C THR A 257 -4.44 8.68 -10.23
N HIS A 258 -4.91 9.91 -10.01
CA HIS A 258 -6.29 10.19 -9.58
C HIS A 258 -7.32 9.73 -10.62
N LEU A 259 -7.11 10.09 -11.89
CA LEU A 259 -8.00 9.66 -12.98
C LEU A 259 -7.98 8.13 -13.16
N LEU A 260 -6.78 7.53 -13.18
CA LEU A 260 -6.62 6.10 -13.43
C LEU A 260 -7.23 5.23 -12.33
N ASP A 261 -7.07 5.63 -11.06
CA ASP A 261 -7.67 4.91 -9.93
C ASP A 261 -9.18 5.03 -9.93
N ARG A 262 -9.75 6.20 -10.25
CA ARG A 262 -11.20 6.37 -10.38
C ARG A 262 -11.80 5.50 -11.48
N ILE A 263 -11.11 5.36 -12.61
CA ILE A 263 -11.53 4.48 -13.72
C ILE A 263 -11.46 3.01 -13.28
N ALA A 264 -10.33 2.59 -12.68
CA ALA A 264 -10.14 1.21 -12.24
C ALA A 264 -11.16 0.80 -11.16
N ASP A 265 -11.31 1.61 -10.10
CA ASP A 265 -12.25 1.34 -9.01
C ASP A 265 -13.71 1.35 -9.50
N GLY A 266 -14.05 2.31 -10.38
CA GLY A 266 -15.38 2.39 -11.00
C GLY A 266 -15.75 1.18 -11.85
N THR A 267 -14.76 0.52 -12.45
CA THR A 267 -14.93 -0.64 -13.34
C THR A 267 -14.57 -1.97 -12.67
N ARG A 268 -14.41 -2.00 -11.34
CA ARG A 268 -14.04 -3.21 -10.56
C ARG A 268 -12.75 -3.87 -11.06
N ALA A 269 -11.79 -3.05 -11.45
CA ALA A 269 -10.46 -3.45 -11.89
C ALA A 269 -9.41 -2.90 -10.93
N ALA A 270 -8.14 -3.03 -11.28
CA ALA A 270 -7.03 -2.51 -10.49
C ALA A 270 -6.09 -1.65 -11.33
N SER A 271 -5.42 -0.72 -10.67
CA SER A 271 -4.35 0.09 -11.22
C SER A 271 -2.98 -0.40 -10.75
N ALA A 272 -1.96 -0.18 -11.58
CA ALA A 272 -0.57 -0.39 -11.21
C ALA A 272 0.29 0.75 -11.77
N TYR A 273 1.25 1.19 -10.97
CA TYR A 273 2.18 2.26 -11.33
C TYR A 273 3.58 1.71 -11.45
N VAL A 274 4.32 2.22 -12.42
CA VAL A 274 5.70 1.80 -12.67
C VAL A 274 6.57 3.02 -12.77
N GLY A 275 7.48 3.17 -11.81
CA GLY A 275 8.46 4.25 -11.82
C GLY A 275 9.45 4.14 -12.99
N ASP A 276 10.15 5.23 -13.30
CA ASP A 276 11.07 5.32 -14.45
C ASP A 276 12.21 4.25 -14.42
N ASN A 277 12.54 3.72 -13.24
CA ASN A 277 13.58 2.72 -13.02
C ASN A 277 13.04 1.33 -12.62
N GLU A 278 11.72 1.17 -12.57
CA GLU A 278 11.10 -0.10 -12.17
C GLU A 278 10.80 -0.97 -13.39
N ASP A 279 10.76 -2.29 -13.21
CA ASP A 279 10.43 -3.19 -14.30
C ASP A 279 8.90 -3.33 -14.46
N ILE A 280 8.40 -2.83 -15.59
CA ILE A 280 6.98 -2.93 -15.93
C ILE A 280 6.55 -4.38 -16.10
N GLU A 281 7.44 -5.26 -16.57
CA GLU A 281 7.11 -6.65 -16.86
C GLU A 281 6.73 -7.38 -15.58
N VAL A 282 7.36 -7.07 -14.45
CA VAL A 282 7.05 -7.65 -13.14
C VAL A 282 5.66 -7.19 -12.66
N LYS A 283 5.39 -5.87 -12.74
CA LYS A 283 4.11 -5.30 -12.31
C LYS A 283 2.97 -5.77 -13.22
N VAL A 284 3.20 -5.80 -14.53
CA VAL A 284 2.26 -6.30 -15.54
C VAL A 284 2.09 -7.81 -15.40
N SER A 285 3.12 -8.61 -15.14
CA SER A 285 2.96 -10.06 -14.95
C SER A 285 2.09 -10.39 -13.74
N ASN A 286 2.27 -9.65 -12.65
CA ASN A 286 1.47 -9.82 -11.42
C ASN A 286 -0.01 -9.50 -11.66
N LEU A 287 -0.31 -8.49 -12.48
CA LEU A 287 -1.69 -8.13 -12.82
C LEU A 287 -2.26 -9.01 -13.95
N TYR A 288 -1.44 -9.40 -14.93
CA TYR A 288 -1.83 -10.25 -16.05
C TYR A 288 -2.12 -11.68 -15.60
N GLY A 289 -1.42 -12.18 -14.57
CA GLY A 289 -1.78 -13.43 -13.89
C GLY A 289 -3.23 -13.42 -13.42
N LYS A 290 -3.72 -12.29 -12.91
CA LYS A 290 -5.14 -12.09 -12.56
C LYS A 290 -6.02 -12.13 -13.79
N ILE A 291 -5.66 -11.38 -14.83
CA ILE A 291 -6.43 -11.32 -16.07
C ILE A 291 -6.60 -12.69 -16.76
N ARG A 292 -5.63 -13.61 -16.59
CA ARG A 292 -5.54 -14.83 -17.41
C ARG A 292 -6.56 -15.92 -17.09
N GLU A 293 -7.00 -16.07 -15.84
CA GLU A 293 -7.81 -17.23 -15.40
C GLU A 293 -8.92 -16.85 -14.37
N PRO A 294 -10.02 -16.20 -14.80
CA PRO A 294 -11.17 -15.99 -13.92
C PRO A 294 -11.79 -17.32 -13.50
N ALA A 295 -11.88 -17.54 -12.20
CA ALA A 295 -12.53 -18.71 -11.61
C ALA A 295 -13.99 -18.42 -11.25
N LEU A 296 -14.31 -17.23 -10.73
CA LEU A 296 -15.68 -16.81 -10.44
C LEU A 296 -15.79 -15.30 -10.60
N THR A 297 -16.68 -14.80 -11.45
CA THR A 297 -16.90 -13.36 -11.65
C THR A 297 -18.19 -12.88 -10.97
N ASP A 298 -18.37 -11.57 -10.84
CA ASP A 298 -19.55 -10.96 -10.19
C ASP A 298 -19.78 -11.53 -8.79
N VAL A 299 -18.68 -11.68 -8.04
CA VAL A 299 -18.67 -12.29 -6.72
C VAL A 299 -19.51 -11.45 -5.77
N ALA A 300 -20.38 -12.12 -5.00
CA ALA A 300 -21.11 -11.50 -3.91
C ALA A 300 -21.08 -12.40 -2.68
N VAL A 301 -20.88 -11.80 -1.51
CA VAL A 301 -20.85 -12.47 -0.22
C VAL A 301 -22.09 -12.06 0.57
N SER A 302 -22.83 -13.04 1.07
CA SER A 302 -23.94 -12.83 2.01
C SER A 302 -23.83 -13.77 3.20
N PHE A 303 -24.54 -13.41 4.27
CA PHE A 303 -24.58 -14.18 5.51
C PHE A 303 -26.03 -14.47 5.84
N ASP A 304 -26.32 -15.75 6.11
CA ASP A 304 -27.65 -16.19 6.52
C ASP A 304 -27.59 -16.58 8.01
N GLY A 305 -28.47 -16.01 8.81
CA GLY A 305 -28.55 -16.25 10.24
C GLY A 305 -29.39 -15.18 10.91
N SER A 306 -30.47 -15.56 11.59
CA SER A 306 -31.43 -14.60 12.16
C SER A 306 -30.86 -13.75 13.29
N SER A 307 -29.72 -14.15 13.87
CA SER A 307 -29.07 -13.51 15.02
C SER A 307 -27.70 -12.92 14.72
N ILE A 308 -27.27 -12.84 13.45
CA ILE A 308 -25.95 -12.33 13.06
C ILE A 308 -26.12 -11.20 12.05
N HIS A 309 -25.53 -10.04 12.34
CA HIS A 309 -25.64 -8.85 11.49
C HIS A 309 -24.26 -8.34 11.07
N PRO A 310 -23.75 -8.76 9.90
CA PRO A 310 -22.46 -8.29 9.41
C PRO A 310 -22.55 -6.83 8.92
N THR A 311 -21.53 -6.04 9.20
CA THR A 311 -21.40 -4.64 8.77
C THR A 311 -19.96 -4.30 8.44
N GLY A 312 -19.74 -3.21 7.70
CA GLY A 312 -18.39 -2.70 7.40
C GLY A 312 -17.47 -3.73 6.77
N MET A 313 -17.93 -4.45 5.76
CA MET A 313 -17.15 -5.47 5.07
C MET A 313 -16.20 -4.83 4.04
N TYR A 314 -14.93 -5.26 4.03
CA TYR A 314 -13.88 -4.78 3.13
C TYR A 314 -13.16 -5.94 2.43
N PRO A 315 -12.95 -5.87 1.10
CA PRO A 315 -13.26 -4.73 0.22
C PRO A 315 -14.76 -4.46 0.11
N SER A 316 -15.16 -3.19 -0.04
CA SER A 316 -16.58 -2.78 -0.05
C SER A 316 -17.31 -3.28 -1.30
N ARG A 317 -16.56 -3.49 -2.39
CA ARG A 317 -16.97 -4.22 -3.58
C ARG A 317 -16.13 -5.49 -3.68
N MET A 318 -16.79 -6.63 -3.79
CA MET A 318 -16.08 -7.91 -3.91
C MET A 318 -15.40 -8.00 -5.29
N PRO A 319 -14.11 -8.33 -5.34
CA PRO A 319 -13.42 -8.58 -6.59
C PRO A 319 -13.84 -9.94 -7.16
N ASP A 320 -13.61 -10.11 -8.45
CA ASP A 320 -13.66 -11.44 -9.06
C ASP A 320 -12.58 -12.35 -8.45
N LEU A 321 -12.87 -13.65 -8.38
CA LEU A 321 -11.95 -14.66 -7.89
C LEU A 321 -11.23 -15.31 -9.07
N PHE A 322 -9.91 -15.22 -9.08
CA PHE A 322 -9.06 -15.83 -10.10
C PHE A 322 -8.40 -17.10 -9.58
N LYS A 323 -7.99 -17.99 -10.48
CA LYS A 323 -7.30 -19.23 -10.09
C LYS A 323 -5.96 -18.90 -9.45
N GLY A 324 -5.68 -19.55 -8.31
CA GLY A 324 -4.49 -19.29 -7.50
C GLY A 324 -4.61 -18.09 -6.56
N GLU A 325 -5.67 -17.29 -6.69
CA GLU A 325 -5.98 -16.20 -5.75
C GLU A 325 -6.89 -16.66 -4.62
N MET A 326 -6.97 -15.79 -3.61
CA MET A 326 -7.82 -15.96 -2.46
C MET A 326 -8.46 -14.62 -2.15
N LEU A 327 -9.79 -14.58 -2.09
CA LEU A 327 -10.52 -13.49 -1.48
C LEU A 327 -10.19 -13.49 0.01
N ILE A 328 -9.68 -12.36 0.46
CA ILE A 328 -9.48 -12.05 1.86
C ILE A 328 -10.42 -10.89 2.12
N ALA A 329 -11.41 -11.07 2.98
CA ALA A 329 -12.37 -10.03 3.36
C ALA A 329 -12.45 -9.91 4.88
N PHE A 330 -12.60 -8.69 5.38
CA PHE A 330 -12.76 -8.41 6.80
C PHE A 330 -14.09 -7.73 7.04
N GLY A 331 -14.70 -7.93 8.19
CA GLY A 331 -15.89 -7.17 8.56
C GLY A 331 -16.15 -7.18 10.05
N LYS A 332 -17.17 -6.42 10.44
CA LYS A 332 -17.74 -6.43 11.78
C LYS A 332 -19.02 -7.25 11.80
N TYR A 333 -19.42 -7.70 12.98
CA TYR A 333 -20.73 -8.30 13.16
C TYR A 333 -21.26 -8.04 14.58
N THR A 334 -22.58 -7.99 14.74
CA THR A 334 -23.23 -8.09 16.05
C THR A 334 -23.97 -9.42 16.19
N GLY A 335 -24.25 -9.80 17.44
CA GLY A 335 -24.90 -11.07 17.77
C GLY A 335 -23.96 -12.27 17.88
N SER A 336 -24.53 -13.47 17.88
CA SER A 336 -23.80 -14.75 18.04
C SER A 336 -24.64 -15.95 17.59
N GLY A 337 -23.99 -17.10 17.39
CA GLY A 337 -24.65 -18.37 17.06
C GLY A 337 -24.09 -19.03 15.80
N ASP A 338 -24.81 -20.02 15.32
CA ASP A 338 -24.53 -20.67 14.05
C ASP A 338 -25.16 -19.86 12.90
N GLY A 339 -24.52 -19.87 11.74
CA GLY A 339 -25.04 -19.25 10.52
C GLY A 339 -24.34 -19.82 9.29
N ASP A 340 -24.68 -19.30 8.10
CA ASP A 340 -24.06 -19.68 6.85
C ASP A 340 -23.42 -18.48 6.17
N VAL A 341 -22.24 -18.68 5.58
CA VAL A 341 -21.66 -17.76 4.60
C VAL A 341 -21.98 -18.28 3.22
N LYS A 342 -22.53 -17.42 2.37
CA LYS A 342 -22.82 -17.71 0.97
C LYS A 342 -21.96 -16.85 0.08
N ILE A 343 -21.31 -17.50 -0.89
CA ILE A 343 -20.60 -16.83 -1.98
C ILE A 343 -21.32 -17.18 -3.27
N THR A 344 -21.79 -16.16 -3.98
CA THR A 344 -22.39 -16.33 -5.30
C THR A 344 -21.53 -15.66 -6.35
N GLY A 345 -21.63 -16.13 -7.59
CA GLY A 345 -20.97 -15.51 -8.73
C GLY A 345 -21.25 -16.28 -10.02
N ASN A 346 -20.74 -15.78 -11.13
CA ASN A 346 -20.85 -16.40 -12.44
C ASN A 346 -19.62 -17.29 -12.71
N PHE A 347 -19.88 -18.54 -13.10
CA PHE A 347 -18.89 -19.54 -13.47
C PHE A 347 -19.26 -20.09 -14.84
N GLY A 348 -18.48 -19.74 -15.87
CA GLY A 348 -18.71 -20.26 -17.22
C GLY A 348 -20.07 -19.89 -17.84
N GLY A 349 -20.64 -18.73 -17.47
CA GLY A 349 -21.95 -18.27 -17.93
C GLY A 349 -23.12 -18.71 -17.05
N GLU A 350 -22.89 -19.55 -16.04
CA GLU A 350 -23.90 -20.01 -15.09
C GLU A 350 -23.68 -19.38 -13.71
N ARG A 351 -24.75 -18.87 -13.10
CA ARG A 351 -24.70 -18.37 -11.73
C ARG A 351 -24.62 -19.55 -10.75
N LYS A 352 -23.56 -19.59 -9.94
CA LYS A 352 -23.33 -20.59 -8.89
C LYS A 352 -23.43 -19.97 -7.49
N GLU A 353 -23.78 -20.81 -6.52
CA GLU A 353 -23.82 -20.50 -5.09
C GLU A 353 -22.99 -21.53 -4.33
N PHE A 354 -22.15 -21.06 -3.41
CA PHE A 354 -21.33 -21.87 -2.52
C PHE A 354 -21.63 -21.47 -1.08
N THR A 355 -22.06 -22.44 -0.28
CA THR A 355 -22.52 -22.21 1.09
C THR A 355 -21.66 -22.96 2.08
N GLN A 356 -21.24 -22.28 3.14
CA GLN A 356 -20.44 -22.85 4.21
C GLN A 356 -21.05 -22.49 5.57
N ALA A 357 -21.36 -23.51 6.36
CA ALA A 357 -21.77 -23.33 7.75
C ALA A 357 -20.60 -22.77 8.58
N VAL A 358 -20.90 -21.77 9.40
CA VAL A 358 -19.94 -21.02 10.23
C VAL A 358 -20.50 -20.77 11.63
N LYS A 359 -19.61 -20.46 12.56
CA LYS A 359 -19.97 -20.15 13.94
C LYS A 359 -19.44 -18.78 14.35
N PHE A 360 -20.32 -17.95 14.89
CA PHE A 360 -20.00 -16.63 15.43
C PHE A 360 -19.97 -16.70 16.95
N THR A 361 -18.84 -17.14 17.48
CA THR A 361 -18.61 -17.27 18.92
C THR A 361 -17.50 -16.33 19.38
N ALA A 362 -17.47 -16.07 20.70
CA ALA A 362 -16.32 -15.45 21.33
C ALA A 362 -15.06 -16.30 21.10
N ASP A 363 -13.91 -15.64 20.97
CA ASP A 363 -12.61 -16.30 20.87
C ASP A 363 -11.83 -16.19 22.19
N ASP A 364 -10.73 -16.93 22.30
CA ASP A 364 -9.86 -16.96 23.47
C ASP A 364 -8.85 -15.80 23.53
N GLY A 365 -8.97 -14.82 22.62
CA GLY A 365 -8.08 -13.68 22.45
C GLY A 365 -6.93 -13.96 21.47
N SER A 366 -6.79 -15.17 20.93
CA SER A 366 -5.72 -15.50 19.97
C SER A 366 -5.82 -14.72 18.65
N ARG A 367 -7.01 -14.18 18.35
CA ARG A 367 -7.32 -13.53 17.06
C ARG A 367 -7.44 -12.01 17.12
N GLN A 368 -6.87 -11.37 18.14
CA GLN A 368 -6.85 -9.89 18.28
C GLN A 368 -6.15 -9.14 17.13
N TYR A 369 -5.50 -9.85 16.20
CA TYR A 369 -4.99 -9.29 14.95
C TYR A 369 -6.10 -8.92 13.94
N ILE A 370 -7.25 -9.64 13.96
CA ILE A 370 -8.34 -9.43 13.00
C ILE A 370 -8.92 -8.01 13.09
N PRO A 371 -9.26 -7.47 14.28
CA PRO A 371 -9.75 -6.10 14.40
C PRO A 371 -8.79 -5.04 13.85
N ARG A 372 -7.47 -5.22 14.05
CA ARG A 372 -6.45 -4.29 13.55
C ARG A 372 -6.32 -4.34 12.04
N LEU A 373 -6.36 -5.53 11.44
CA LEU A 373 -6.36 -5.70 9.98
C LEU A 373 -7.64 -5.12 9.36
N TRP A 374 -8.79 -5.32 9.99
CA TRP A 374 -10.03 -4.66 9.60
C TRP A 374 -9.89 -3.13 9.61
N ALA A 375 -9.34 -2.57 10.70
CA ALA A 375 -9.15 -1.13 10.83
C ALA A 375 -8.19 -0.57 9.77
N THR A 376 -7.12 -1.30 9.46
CA THR A 376 -6.17 -0.95 8.40
C THR A 376 -6.87 -0.83 7.04
N ARG A 377 -7.72 -1.80 6.70
CA ARG A 377 -8.50 -1.75 5.45
C ARG A 377 -9.54 -0.66 5.42
N ARG A 378 -10.26 -0.44 6.53
CA ARG A 378 -11.22 0.66 6.63
C ARG A 378 -10.53 2.01 6.47
N ILE A 379 -9.38 2.21 7.11
CA ILE A 379 -8.57 3.43 6.97
C ILE A 379 -8.08 3.58 5.52
N GLY A 380 -7.56 2.52 4.90
CA GLY A 380 -7.14 2.54 3.50
C GLY A 380 -8.29 2.96 2.56
N TRP A 381 -9.48 2.39 2.76
CA TRP A 381 -10.68 2.80 2.03
C TRP A 381 -11.06 4.26 2.29
N LEU A 382 -11.09 4.70 3.55
CA LEU A 382 -11.46 6.08 3.92
C LEU A 382 -10.49 7.11 3.33
N LEU A 383 -9.19 6.86 3.42
CA LEU A 383 -8.16 7.74 2.86
C LEU A 383 -8.26 7.83 1.36
N ASP A 384 -8.66 6.75 0.70
CA ASP A 384 -8.82 6.77 -0.73
C ASP A 384 -10.13 7.44 -1.19
N GLU A 385 -11.24 7.27 -0.46
CA GLU A 385 -12.44 8.08 -0.70
C GLU A 385 -12.14 9.57 -0.56
N ILE A 386 -11.36 9.96 0.45
CA ILE A 386 -10.90 11.34 0.62
C ILE A 386 -10.06 11.79 -0.59
N ARG A 387 -9.18 10.92 -1.09
CA ARG A 387 -8.31 11.22 -2.24
C ARG A 387 -9.10 11.33 -3.55
N LEU A 388 -10.06 10.45 -3.81
CA LEU A 388 -10.80 10.36 -5.08
C LEU A 388 -12.04 11.25 -5.14
N HIS A 389 -12.64 11.59 -3.99
CA HIS A 389 -13.90 12.32 -3.92
C HIS A 389 -13.84 13.59 -3.05
N GLY A 390 -12.71 13.83 -2.38
CA GLY A 390 -12.47 15.00 -1.55
C GLY A 390 -12.71 14.75 -0.06
N GLU A 391 -12.11 15.61 0.78
CA GLU A 391 -12.22 15.51 2.23
C GLU A 391 -13.61 15.95 2.72
N SER A 392 -14.24 15.11 3.54
CA SER A 392 -15.40 15.49 4.37
C SER A 392 -15.06 15.39 5.85
N ALA A 393 -15.77 16.14 6.70
CA ALA A 393 -15.58 16.10 8.15
C ALA A 393 -15.79 14.68 8.72
N GLU A 394 -16.77 13.95 8.18
CA GLU A 394 -17.11 12.58 8.60
C GLU A 394 -15.98 11.61 8.27
N LEU A 395 -15.47 11.62 7.03
CA LEU A 395 -14.38 10.73 6.60
C LEU A 395 -13.11 10.99 7.40
N LYS A 396 -12.78 12.26 7.64
CA LYS A 396 -11.61 12.67 8.42
C LYS A 396 -11.71 12.26 9.88
N GLU A 397 -12.86 12.49 10.51
CA GLU A 397 -13.09 12.15 11.91
C GLU A 397 -13.00 10.64 12.13
N GLU A 398 -13.64 9.85 11.26
CA GLU A 398 -13.59 8.40 11.34
C GLU A 398 -12.16 7.86 11.13
N THR A 399 -11.46 8.37 10.11
CA THR A 399 -10.07 8.00 9.84
C THR A 399 -9.18 8.28 11.06
N THR A 400 -9.31 9.49 11.63
CA THR A 400 -8.52 9.91 12.81
C THR A 400 -8.85 9.04 14.02
N LYS A 401 -10.12 8.71 14.25
CA LYS A 401 -10.57 7.88 15.37
C LYS A 401 -10.00 6.47 15.26
N LEU A 402 -10.14 5.83 14.10
CA LEU A 402 -9.62 4.47 13.87
C LEU A 402 -8.09 4.44 13.95
N ALA A 403 -7.42 5.41 13.34
CA ALA A 403 -5.96 5.53 13.37
C ALA A 403 -5.43 5.62 14.80
N ARG A 404 -6.05 6.46 15.65
CA ARG A 404 -5.69 6.57 17.07
C ARG A 404 -6.01 5.31 17.88
N GLN A 405 -7.16 4.70 17.63
CA GLN A 405 -7.59 3.50 18.35
C GLN A 405 -6.64 2.32 18.08
N TRP A 406 -6.17 2.17 16.85
CA TRP A 406 -5.40 1.00 16.41
C TRP A 406 -3.90 1.27 16.20
N GLY A 407 -3.45 2.49 16.49
CA GLY A 407 -2.04 2.87 16.35
C GLY A 407 -1.55 2.79 14.91
N ILE A 408 -2.35 3.29 13.97
CA ILE A 408 -2.04 3.29 12.54
C ILE A 408 -1.68 4.72 12.15
N VAL A 409 -0.51 4.93 11.53
CA VAL A 409 -0.09 6.25 11.06
C VAL A 409 -0.85 6.60 9.79
N THR A 410 -1.42 7.79 9.76
CA THR A 410 -2.17 8.35 8.64
C THR A 410 -1.78 9.81 8.46
N PRO A 411 -2.13 10.49 7.36
CA PRO A 411 -1.94 11.94 7.25
C PRO A 411 -2.52 12.73 8.44
N TYR A 412 -3.56 12.20 9.09
CA TYR A 412 -4.25 12.83 10.21
C TYR A 412 -3.68 12.47 11.59
N THR A 413 -2.65 11.62 11.66
CA THR A 413 -2.05 11.16 12.92
C THR A 413 -0.53 11.15 12.85
N SER A 414 0.13 11.41 13.97
CA SER A 414 1.59 11.35 14.07
C SER A 414 2.00 10.64 15.35
N TYR A 415 3.12 9.91 15.29
CA TYR A 415 3.78 9.41 16.49
C TYR A 415 4.76 10.44 17.00
N LEU A 416 4.56 10.88 18.23
CA LEU A 416 5.57 11.62 18.98
C LEU A 416 6.17 10.67 20.02
N ILE A 417 7.39 10.22 19.76
CA ILE A 417 8.17 9.46 20.75
C ILE A 417 8.84 10.50 21.65
N MET A 418 8.27 10.71 22.83
CA MET A 418 8.95 11.45 23.89
C MET A 418 9.70 10.46 24.76
N GLU A 419 10.98 10.71 25.05
CA GLU A 419 11.64 10.00 26.13
C GLU A 419 10.85 10.24 27.43
N ASP A 420 10.62 9.18 28.20
CA ASP A 420 9.96 9.29 29.52
C ASP A 420 10.97 9.85 30.54
N GLU A 421 11.33 11.12 30.31
CA GLU A 421 12.24 11.94 31.11
C GLU A 421 11.71 12.09 32.55
N THR A 422 10.39 11.97 32.73
CA THR A 422 9.71 11.89 34.02
C THR A 422 10.05 10.61 34.79
N LYS A 423 9.98 9.41 34.17
CA LYS A 423 10.44 8.17 34.82
C LYS A 423 11.93 8.16 35.09
N ARG A 424 12.72 8.82 34.24
CA ARG A 424 14.18 8.96 34.42
C ARG A 424 14.56 10.06 35.41
N SER A 425 13.60 10.77 36.01
CA SER A 425 13.83 11.90 36.94
C SER A 425 14.78 12.97 36.36
N VAL A 426 14.72 13.18 35.05
CA VAL A 426 15.53 14.19 34.37
C VAL A 426 15.11 15.57 34.89
N PRO A 427 16.02 16.38 35.44
CA PRO A 427 15.70 17.73 35.91
C PRO A 427 14.99 18.53 34.81
N LEU A 428 14.00 19.34 35.16
CA LEU A 428 13.22 20.17 34.22
C LEU A 428 14.10 21.01 33.26
N SER A 429 15.30 21.39 33.68
CA SER A 429 16.29 22.12 32.88
C SER A 429 17.01 21.28 31.81
N MET A 430 16.88 19.96 31.85
CA MET A 430 17.54 18.99 30.98
C MET A 430 16.55 18.25 30.06
N GLN A 431 15.27 18.64 30.08
CA GLN A 431 14.24 18.03 29.25
C GLN A 431 14.31 18.52 27.80
N SER A 432 14.28 17.58 26.85
CA SER A 432 14.52 17.80 25.42
C SER A 432 13.54 18.77 24.77
N MET A 433 12.33 18.93 25.34
CA MET A 433 11.25 19.77 24.80
C MET A 433 10.57 20.63 25.89
N ARG A 434 11.35 21.12 26.87
CA ARG A 434 10.85 21.88 28.04
C ARG A 434 9.90 23.02 27.67
N GLN A 435 10.23 23.80 26.63
CA GLN A 435 9.46 24.98 26.22
C GLN A 435 8.18 24.61 25.47
N MET A 436 8.20 23.61 24.58
CA MET A 436 6.98 23.14 23.90
C MET A 436 5.99 22.51 24.90
N ASN A 437 6.47 21.86 25.96
CA ASN A 437 5.58 21.28 26.96
C ASN A 437 4.81 22.33 27.78
N ALA A 438 5.44 23.48 28.05
CA ALA A 438 4.85 24.61 28.76
C ALA A 438 4.05 25.57 27.87
N ASP A 439 4.26 25.54 26.54
CA ASP A 439 3.65 26.47 25.58
C ASP A 439 2.45 25.84 24.85
N THR A 440 1.26 26.04 25.43
CA THR A 440 -0.02 25.58 24.88
C THR A 440 -0.31 26.17 23.49
N ALA A 441 0.17 27.39 23.19
CA ALA A 441 -0.05 28.05 21.91
C ALA A 441 0.84 27.43 20.81
N ALA A 442 2.08 27.08 21.13
CA ALA A 442 2.95 26.34 20.22
C ALA A 442 2.40 24.93 19.90
N LYS A 443 1.82 24.23 20.88
CA LYS A 443 1.13 22.94 20.66
C LYS A 443 -0.09 23.08 19.73
N ALA A 444 -0.92 24.10 19.95
CA ALA A 444 -2.07 24.38 19.09
C ALA A 444 -1.63 24.75 17.66
N MET A 445 -0.54 25.51 17.53
CA MET A 445 -0.02 25.91 16.23
C MET A 445 0.67 24.77 15.49
N ALA A 446 1.41 23.88 16.16
CA ALA A 446 1.93 22.65 15.57
C ALA A 446 0.80 21.77 15.01
N GLY A 447 -0.33 21.67 15.75
CA GLY A 447 -1.55 21.05 15.24
C GLY A 447 -2.10 21.73 13.98
N SER A 448 -2.11 23.07 13.94
CA SER A 448 -2.54 23.83 12.76
C SER A 448 -1.60 23.68 11.55
N VAL A 449 -0.28 23.57 11.77
CA VAL A 449 0.72 23.35 10.72
C VAL A 449 0.60 21.94 10.15
N SER A 450 0.48 20.91 10.99
CA SER A 450 0.12 19.56 10.53
C SER A 450 -1.18 19.58 9.72
N ASN A 451 -2.22 20.27 10.19
CA ASN A 451 -3.47 20.38 9.44
C ASN A 451 -3.30 21.10 8.09
N SER A 452 -2.41 22.10 7.99
CA SER A 452 -2.15 22.80 6.73
C SER A 452 -1.37 21.94 5.73
N ILE A 453 -0.40 21.15 6.21
CA ILE A 453 0.35 20.20 5.37
C ILE A 453 -0.60 19.11 4.84
N VAL A 454 -1.53 18.64 5.67
CA VAL A 454 -2.59 17.70 5.26
C VAL A 454 -3.56 18.33 4.27
N ALA A 455 -3.94 19.59 4.47
CA ALA A 455 -4.79 20.32 3.52
C ALA A 455 -4.10 20.60 2.17
N GLU A 456 -2.78 20.83 2.19
CA GLU A 456 -1.97 21.05 0.98
C GLU A 456 -1.75 19.75 0.20
N ALA A 457 -1.57 18.62 0.91
CA ALA A 457 -1.64 17.28 0.34
C ALA A 457 -3.01 16.98 -0.31
N ALA A 458 -4.10 17.44 0.32
CA ALA A 458 -5.46 17.27 -0.20
C ALA A 458 -5.77 18.16 -1.43
N ASN A 459 -5.07 19.29 -1.61
CA ASN A 459 -5.43 20.32 -2.60
C ASN A 459 -4.66 20.27 -3.95
N GLY A 460 -3.91 19.21 -4.25
CA GLY A 460 -3.52 18.91 -5.65
C GLY A 460 -2.05 18.58 -5.94
N SER A 461 -1.14 18.70 -4.96
CA SER A 461 0.25 18.23 -5.11
C SER A 461 0.40 16.71 -5.15
N LEU A 462 -0.69 15.95 -4.96
CA LEU A 462 -0.75 14.48 -4.94
C LEU A 462 -1.42 13.83 -6.16
N ARG A 463 -1.75 14.58 -7.23
CA ARG A 463 -2.47 14.00 -8.39
C ARG A 463 -1.54 13.38 -9.45
N SER A 464 -0.31 13.86 -9.57
CA SER A 464 0.75 13.32 -10.45
C SER A 464 2.12 13.58 -9.83
N GLY A 465 3.16 12.91 -10.31
CA GLY A 465 4.52 12.93 -9.77
C GLY A 465 4.87 11.63 -9.04
N ALA A 466 6.17 11.40 -8.81
CA ALA A 466 6.66 10.21 -8.12
C ALA A 466 6.01 10.02 -6.73
N GLN A 467 5.75 11.13 -6.02
CA GLN A 467 5.07 11.11 -4.73
C GLN A 467 3.60 10.71 -4.84
N ALA A 468 2.90 11.11 -5.92
CA ALA A 468 1.52 10.70 -6.17
C ALA A 468 1.43 9.21 -6.46
N SER A 469 2.34 8.67 -7.28
CA SER A 469 2.42 7.23 -7.57
C SER A 469 2.74 6.42 -6.31
N ALA A 470 3.75 6.84 -5.53
CA ALA A 470 4.09 6.18 -4.27
C ALA A 470 2.94 6.22 -3.26
N ASN A 471 2.19 7.33 -3.21
CA ASN A 471 1.04 7.47 -2.33
C ASN A 471 -0.15 6.61 -2.78
N ALA A 472 -0.40 6.51 -4.09
CA ALA A 472 -1.41 5.61 -4.65
C ALA A 472 -1.07 4.15 -4.32
N GLU A 473 0.19 3.75 -4.47
CA GLU A 473 0.66 2.40 -4.12
C GLU A 473 0.53 2.13 -2.61
N ALA A 474 0.98 3.04 -1.75
CA ALA A 474 0.84 2.90 -0.30
C ALA A 474 -0.63 2.81 0.15
N LEU A 475 -1.55 3.51 -0.52
CA LEU A 475 -2.98 3.40 -0.25
C LEU A 475 -3.56 2.07 -0.74
N ASN A 476 -3.14 1.60 -1.91
CA ASN A 476 -3.49 0.26 -2.38
C ASN A 476 -3.01 -0.82 -1.39
N ASP A 477 -1.80 -0.68 -0.85
CA ASP A 477 -1.27 -1.57 0.19
C ASP A 477 -2.08 -1.52 1.49
N LEU A 478 -2.67 -0.37 1.84
CA LEU A 478 -3.59 -0.28 3.00
C LEU A 478 -4.97 -0.87 2.70
N LYS A 479 -5.55 -0.56 1.54
CA LYS A 479 -6.85 -1.06 1.08
C LYS A 479 -6.86 -2.59 0.96
N PHE A 480 -5.81 -3.11 0.34
CA PHE A 480 -5.63 -4.53 0.05
C PHE A 480 -4.67 -5.21 1.01
N GLY A 481 -4.22 -4.50 2.06
CA GLY A 481 -3.32 -5.01 3.08
C GLY A 481 -3.87 -6.29 3.67
N VAL A 482 -3.02 -7.31 3.66
CA VAL A 482 -3.38 -8.66 4.11
C VAL A 482 -2.47 -9.13 5.23
N GLN A 483 -1.57 -8.32 5.78
CA GLN A 483 -0.66 -8.75 6.84
C GLN A 483 -0.42 -7.67 7.90
N GLU A 484 -0.16 -8.07 9.14
CA GLU A 484 0.15 -7.17 10.26
C GLU A 484 1.46 -6.40 10.03
N GLY A 485 2.48 -7.06 9.45
CA GLY A 485 3.76 -6.43 9.11
C GLY A 485 3.62 -5.28 8.11
N GLN A 486 2.79 -5.44 7.08
CA GLN A 486 2.49 -4.37 6.12
C GLN A 486 1.76 -3.19 6.79
N ALA A 487 0.84 -3.47 7.72
CA ALA A 487 0.14 -2.42 8.47
C ALA A 487 1.11 -1.59 9.36
N MET A 488 2.22 -2.18 9.82
CA MET A 488 3.25 -1.49 10.63
C MET A 488 4.33 -0.81 9.79
N GLN A 489 4.67 -1.37 8.63
CA GLN A 489 5.70 -0.86 7.72
C GLN A 489 5.18 0.13 6.68
N SER A 490 3.86 0.28 6.54
CA SER A 490 3.26 1.41 5.84
C SER A 490 3.65 2.68 6.60
N ASN A 491 4.86 3.17 6.33
CA ASN A 491 5.24 4.56 6.57
C ASN A 491 4.14 5.35 5.88
N GLY A 492 3.21 5.88 6.67
CA GLY A 492 2.00 6.51 6.16
C GLY A 492 2.36 7.45 5.01
N LEU A 493 1.45 7.55 4.03
CA LEU A 493 1.49 8.43 2.85
C LEU A 493 2.69 9.38 2.88
N VAL A 494 3.63 9.26 1.93
CA VAL A 494 4.82 10.10 1.84
C VAL A 494 4.35 11.55 1.77
N VAL A 495 4.28 12.18 2.93
CA VAL A 495 4.14 13.61 3.13
C VAL A 495 5.54 14.04 3.50
N THR A 496 6.48 13.92 2.55
CA THR A 496 7.73 14.65 2.67
C THR A 496 7.35 16.11 2.62
N ALA A 497 7.29 16.74 3.80
CA ALA A 497 7.62 18.14 3.91
C ALA A 497 9.07 18.27 3.42
N ALA A 498 9.27 18.41 2.10
CA ALA A 498 10.24 19.41 1.72
C ALA A 498 9.76 20.67 2.45
N PRO A 499 10.56 21.30 3.33
CA PRO A 499 10.18 22.59 3.84
C PRO A 499 9.95 23.40 2.58
N ALA A 500 8.68 23.73 2.31
CA ALA A 500 8.38 24.62 1.22
C ALA A 500 9.34 25.79 1.39
N GLU A 501 10.06 26.15 0.33
CA GLU A 501 10.76 27.43 0.27
C GLU A 501 9.69 28.52 0.28
N VAL A 502 8.99 28.66 1.41
CA VAL A 502 8.15 29.80 1.72
C VAL A 502 9.15 30.91 1.94
N SER A 503 9.31 31.73 0.90
CA SER A 503 10.14 32.93 0.90
C SER A 503 10.10 33.58 2.29
N ALA A 504 11.29 33.72 2.88
CA ALA A 504 11.53 34.04 4.30
C ALA A 504 10.90 35.37 4.81
N THR A 505 10.22 36.10 3.94
CA THR A 505 9.71 37.44 4.15
C THR A 505 8.31 37.52 4.78
N THR A 506 7.57 36.41 4.89
CA THR A 506 6.16 36.46 5.37
C THR A 506 5.75 35.33 6.31
N GLN A 507 6.66 34.83 7.16
CA GLN A 507 6.31 33.79 8.14
C GLN A 507 5.68 34.39 9.42
N PRO A 508 4.53 33.85 9.91
CA PRO A 508 3.97 34.19 11.21
C PRO A 508 4.97 33.92 12.35
N ALA A 509 4.94 34.73 13.41
CA ALA A 509 5.87 34.62 14.54
C ALA A 509 5.93 33.20 15.17
N GLY A 510 4.83 32.45 15.16
CA GLY A 510 4.81 31.09 15.69
C GLY A 510 5.40 30.03 14.76
N TYR A 511 5.45 30.24 13.43
CA TYR A 511 6.18 29.36 12.51
C TYR A 511 7.69 29.50 12.74
N LYS A 512 8.18 30.73 12.97
CA LYS A 512 9.55 30.99 13.44
C LYS A 512 9.83 30.30 14.77
N ALA A 513 8.87 30.25 15.70
CA ALA A 513 9.04 29.54 16.96
C ALA A 513 9.19 28.01 16.77
N ILE A 514 8.34 27.38 15.95
CA ILE A 514 8.42 25.93 15.65
C ILE A 514 9.74 25.58 14.95
N THR A 515 10.13 26.36 13.95
CA THR A 515 11.42 26.20 13.26
C THR A 515 12.60 26.43 14.20
N ASN A 516 12.54 27.41 15.10
CA ASN A 516 13.55 27.61 16.14
C ASN A 516 13.61 26.42 17.13
N TYR A 517 12.48 25.80 17.48
CA TYR A 517 12.46 24.58 18.31
C TYR A 517 13.07 23.38 17.58
N ALA A 518 12.79 23.22 16.27
CA ALA A 518 13.42 22.19 15.45
C ALA A 518 14.93 22.43 15.29
N GLN A 519 15.36 23.70 15.24
CA GLN A 519 16.77 24.08 15.22
C GLN A 519 17.49 23.82 16.55
N GLN A 520 16.78 23.57 17.66
CA GLN A 520 17.39 23.18 18.95
C GLN A 520 17.74 21.69 19.02
N VAL A 521 17.49 20.90 17.98
CA VAL A 521 17.90 19.50 17.89
C VAL A 521 18.60 19.27 16.54
N LYS A 522 19.82 18.73 16.56
CA LYS A 522 20.58 18.37 15.35
C LYS A 522 21.03 16.93 15.41
N VAL A 523 20.87 16.20 14.31
CA VAL A 523 21.48 14.88 14.13
C VAL A 523 22.73 15.04 13.28
N VAL A 524 23.90 14.69 13.83
CA VAL A 524 25.19 14.77 13.15
C VAL A 524 25.90 13.43 13.28
N ASN A 525 26.28 12.82 12.14
CA ASN A 525 26.90 11.50 12.08
C ASN A 525 26.18 10.45 12.96
N GLY A 526 24.86 10.38 12.85
CA GLY A 526 24.03 9.40 13.58
C GLY A 526 23.86 9.66 15.08
N ARG A 527 24.38 10.77 15.62
CA ARG A 527 24.16 11.19 17.02
C ARG A 527 23.29 12.43 17.11
N SER A 528 22.38 12.43 18.08
CA SER A 528 21.49 13.56 18.37
C SER A 528 22.16 14.53 19.33
N PHE A 529 22.04 15.83 19.05
CA PHE A 529 22.54 16.91 19.86
C PHE A 529 21.41 17.90 20.16
N TYR A 530 21.33 18.32 21.41
CA TYR A 530 20.31 19.24 21.91
C TYR A 530 20.95 20.58 22.29
N GLN A 531 20.38 21.68 21.81
CA GLN A 531 20.85 23.02 22.13
C GLN A 531 20.27 23.47 23.48
N ASN A 532 21.13 23.64 24.47
CA ASN A 532 20.78 24.20 25.79
C ASN A 532 21.48 25.55 25.95
N GLY A 533 20.71 26.64 25.84
CA GLY A 533 21.28 27.98 25.76
C GLY A 533 22.20 28.12 24.55
N ASN A 534 23.47 28.44 24.76
CA ASN A 534 24.47 28.53 23.70
C ASN A 534 25.32 27.25 23.53
N THR A 535 25.01 26.17 24.26
CA THR A 535 25.80 24.92 24.26
C THR A 535 25.03 23.79 23.58
N TRP A 536 25.68 23.05 22.69
CA TRP A 536 25.17 21.80 22.14
C TRP A 536 25.52 20.63 23.06
N LEU A 537 24.55 19.81 23.45
CA LEU A 537 24.75 18.63 24.29
C LEU A 537 24.48 17.36 23.51
N ASP A 538 25.43 16.44 23.51
CA ASP A 538 25.25 15.07 23.03
C ASP A 538 24.13 14.36 23.81
N SER A 539 23.22 13.69 23.10
CA SER A 539 22.15 12.87 23.68
C SER A 539 22.64 11.80 24.65
N ASN A 540 23.90 11.39 24.54
CA ASN A 540 24.51 10.42 25.45
C ASN A 540 24.90 11.01 26.81
N PHE A 541 24.75 12.33 27.00
CA PHE A 541 24.96 13.00 28.28
C PHE A 541 24.12 12.39 29.41
N GLN A 542 22.94 11.84 29.10
CA GLN A 542 22.08 11.18 30.10
C GLN A 542 22.70 9.90 30.70
N PHE A 543 23.72 9.32 30.06
CA PHE A 543 24.45 8.15 30.55
C PHE A 543 25.72 8.54 31.34
N ALA A 544 25.98 9.84 31.55
CA ALA A 544 27.22 10.37 32.13
C ALA A 544 27.25 10.41 33.67
N LEU A 545 26.57 9.48 34.35
CA LEU A 545 26.70 9.34 35.80
C LEU A 545 28.09 8.75 36.12
N ASN A 546 29.00 9.60 36.59
CA ASN A 546 30.41 9.31 36.97
C ASN A 546 31.45 9.27 35.83
N MET A 547 31.22 9.96 34.71
CA MET A 547 32.22 10.08 33.65
C MET A 547 33.35 11.06 34.01
N LYS A 548 34.54 10.84 33.44
CA LYS A 548 35.64 11.80 33.53
C LYS A 548 35.27 13.06 32.76
N HIS A 549 35.52 14.23 33.33
CA HIS A 549 35.21 15.50 32.67
C HIS A 549 36.49 16.18 32.20
N LYS A 550 36.55 16.51 30.91
CA LYS A 550 37.66 17.25 30.32
C LYS A 550 37.13 18.49 29.63
N ARG A 551 37.50 19.67 30.13
CA ARG A 551 37.20 20.93 29.45
C ARG A 551 38.31 21.25 28.45
N VAL A 552 37.95 21.61 27.24
CA VAL A 552 38.88 21.96 26.16
C VAL A 552 38.45 23.30 25.58
N LYS A 553 39.42 24.19 25.38
CA LYS A 553 39.16 25.51 24.79
C LYS A 553 38.98 25.37 23.27
N PHE A 554 37.92 25.96 22.73
CA PHE A 554 37.64 25.93 21.30
C PHE A 554 38.82 26.49 20.49
N ALA A 555 39.15 25.84 19.37
CA ALA A 555 40.26 26.20 18.47
C ALA A 555 41.66 26.30 19.14
N SER A 556 41.86 25.68 20.30
CA SER A 556 43.19 25.52 20.91
C SER A 556 43.97 24.35 20.28
N ASP A 557 45.28 24.28 20.51
CA ASP A 557 46.09 23.12 20.11
C ASP A 557 45.54 21.81 20.68
N GLU A 558 44.96 21.86 21.90
CA GLU A 558 44.30 20.72 22.53
C GLU A 558 42.99 20.33 21.81
N TYR A 559 42.24 21.30 21.29
CA TYR A 559 41.06 21.04 20.46
C TYR A 559 41.41 20.35 19.15
N PHE A 560 42.46 20.80 18.45
CA PHE A 560 42.91 20.14 17.22
C PHE A 560 43.53 18.77 17.47
N THR A 561 44.20 18.59 18.61
CA THR A 561 44.67 17.27 19.06
C THR A 561 43.48 16.33 19.29
N LEU A 562 42.43 16.82 19.97
CA LEU A 562 41.20 16.06 20.20
C LEU A 562 40.49 15.65 18.90
N LEU A 563 40.45 16.53 17.89
CA LEU A 563 39.89 16.23 16.57
C LEU A 563 40.69 15.16 15.81
N ASN A 564 42.00 15.11 16.01
CA ASN A 564 42.87 14.09 15.42
C ASN A 564 42.75 12.75 16.15
N ASP A 565 42.65 12.76 17.47
CA ASP A 565 42.51 11.54 18.28
C ASP A 565 41.13 10.88 18.10
N HIS A 566 40.10 11.67 17.77
CA HIS A 566 38.71 11.22 17.58
C HIS A 566 38.14 11.71 16.24
N HIS A 567 38.68 11.19 15.13
CA HIS A 567 38.26 11.55 13.77
C HIS A 567 36.76 11.33 13.49
N ASP A 568 36.17 10.30 14.10
CA ASP A 568 34.75 9.97 14.04
C ASP A 568 33.86 11.01 14.75
N ALA A 569 34.39 11.65 15.79
CA ALA A 569 33.72 12.68 16.59
C ALA A 569 33.93 14.11 16.06
N ALA A 570 34.78 14.32 15.05
CA ALA A 570 35.12 15.64 14.55
C ALA A 570 33.89 16.45 14.11
N ALA A 571 32.92 15.79 13.47
CA ALA A 571 31.67 16.42 13.06
C ALA A 571 30.82 16.89 14.25
N TRP A 572 30.88 16.18 15.39
CA TRP A 572 30.17 16.55 16.61
C TRP A 572 30.76 17.80 17.25
N PHE A 573 32.09 17.88 17.31
CA PHE A 573 32.80 19.07 17.82
C PHE A 573 32.68 20.31 16.93
N ALA A 574 32.29 20.12 15.66
CA ALA A 574 32.06 21.22 14.72
C ALA A 574 30.65 21.84 14.82
N LEU A 575 29.80 21.36 15.73
CA LEU A 575 28.43 21.87 15.93
C LEU A 575 28.37 23.32 16.42
N GLY A 576 29.44 23.81 17.04
CA GLY A 576 29.59 25.19 17.47
C GLY A 576 30.77 25.36 18.41
N ASN A 577 30.94 26.57 18.95
CA ASN A 577 32.07 26.87 19.83
C ASN A 577 31.84 26.41 21.29
N ASN A 578 30.61 26.00 21.62
CA ASN A 578 30.25 25.43 22.91
C ASN A 578 29.54 24.09 22.69
N VAL A 579 30.21 22.98 22.98
CA VAL A 579 29.69 21.63 22.75
C VAL A 579 30.10 20.71 23.88
N ASP A 580 29.18 19.91 24.40
CA ASP A 580 29.43 18.80 25.32
C ASP A 580 29.24 17.48 24.56
N VAL A 581 30.32 16.72 24.39
CA VAL A 581 30.33 15.44 23.65
C VAL A 581 30.80 14.32 24.56
N VAL A 582 30.13 13.17 24.52
CA VAL A 582 30.53 11.99 25.31
C VAL A 582 31.28 11.01 24.41
N ILE A 583 32.53 10.71 24.73
CA ILE A 583 33.34 9.73 23.99
C ILE A 583 33.93 8.73 24.99
N GLY A 584 33.53 7.46 24.87
CA GLY A 584 33.93 6.42 25.82
C GLY A 584 33.45 6.72 27.24
N ASP A 585 34.38 6.79 28.20
CA ASP A 585 34.13 7.11 29.61
C ASP A 585 34.33 8.60 29.95
N THR A 586 34.56 9.45 28.94
CA THR A 586 34.98 10.84 29.10
C THR A 586 34.01 11.79 28.41
N MET A 587 33.58 12.81 29.14
CA MET A 587 32.81 13.94 28.64
C MET A 587 33.76 15.09 28.30
N TYR A 588 33.76 15.50 27.04
CA TYR A 588 34.52 16.64 26.55
C TYR A 588 33.62 17.87 26.46
N SER A 589 33.96 18.90 27.23
CA SER A 589 33.29 20.20 27.17
C SER A 589 34.13 21.20 26.41
N ILE A 590 33.77 21.42 25.15
CA ILE A 590 34.30 22.49 24.32
C ILE A 590 33.66 23.79 24.74
N ARG A 591 34.47 24.80 25.05
CA ARG A 591 33.99 26.15 25.39
C ARG A 591 34.79 27.22 24.67
N ASP A 592 34.08 28.25 24.24
CA ASP A 592 34.64 29.55 23.89
C ASP A 592 34.66 30.34 25.20
N GLU A 593 35.83 30.53 25.81
CA GLU A 593 35.94 31.25 27.10
C GLU A 593 35.68 32.74 26.95
#